data_AF-A0A7C1GQS8-F1
#
_entry.id   AF-A0A7C1GQS8-F1
#
_cell.length_a   1.000
_cell.length_b   1.000
_cell.length_c   1.000
_cell.angle_alpha   90.00
_cell.angle_beta   90.00
_cell.angle_gamma   90.00
#
_symmetry.space_group_name_H-M   'P 1'
#
loop_
_entity.id
_entity.type
_entity.pdbx_description
1 polymer ?
#
loop_
_entity_poly.entity_id
_entity_poly.type
_entity_poly.pdbx_seq_one_letter_code
_entity_poly.pdbx_strand_id
1 'polypeptide(L)'
;MIYFAVLTGVYMSLLPCCLFLVGAARKTWARPRRISRLQFEGALIAVSGMIARVIVFDPMFGRDPLRETAFAYWFSRGEAGLFAIGIILFGLGFFLERRPRPGLSPWPRRYARAAWLCALLCIPVAGLFVYKAASIGDMPWSMARAGFLWSLFAFALLYCYMAFRRPDEPLHAEDELI
;
A
#
# COMPACT_ATOMS: atom_id res chain seq x y z
N MET A 1 -19.86 -11.13 17.17
CA MET A 1 -18.65 -10.32 17.49
C MET A 1 -17.46 -10.62 16.57
N ILE A 2 -17.08 -11.88 16.36
CA ILE A 2 -15.91 -12.23 15.53
C ILE A 2 -16.03 -11.70 14.09
N TYR A 3 -17.21 -11.84 13.45
CA TYR A 3 -17.46 -11.32 12.10
C TYR A 3 -17.18 -9.82 11.97
N PHE A 4 -17.74 -9.00 12.88
CA PHE A 4 -17.49 -7.56 12.91
C PHE A 4 -16.01 -7.22 13.11
N ALA A 5 -15.31 -7.93 13.98
CA ALA A 5 -13.88 -7.71 14.20
C ALA A 5 -13.05 -8.01 12.93
N VAL A 6 -13.36 -9.09 12.21
CA VAL A 6 -12.67 -9.41 10.95
C VAL A 6 -13.01 -8.39 9.86
N LEU A 7 -14.29 -8.02 9.74
CA LEU A 7 -14.74 -7.04 8.76
C LEU A 7 -14.04 -5.68 8.99
N THR A 8 -14.00 -5.21 10.24
CA THR A 8 -13.24 -4.01 10.61
C THR A 8 -11.75 -4.16 10.29
N GLY A 9 -11.15 -5.31 10.61
CA GLY A 9 -9.75 -5.59 10.27
C GLY A 9 -9.47 -5.56 8.76
N VAL A 10 -10.43 -5.99 7.94
CA VAL A 10 -10.36 -5.90 6.49
C VAL A 10 -10.40 -4.44 6.07
N TYR A 11 -11.40 -3.64 6.44
CA TYR A 11 -11.43 -2.21 6.08
C TYR A 11 -10.22 -1.43 6.59
N MET A 12 -9.73 -1.74 7.80
CA MET A 12 -8.51 -1.14 8.35
C MET A 12 -7.25 -1.49 7.55
N SER A 13 -7.28 -2.53 6.72
CA SER A 13 -6.17 -2.80 5.80
C SER A 13 -6.04 -1.76 4.68
N LEU A 14 -6.97 -0.81 4.56
CA LEU A 14 -6.82 0.38 3.70
C LEU A 14 -5.81 1.40 4.30
N LEU A 15 -5.62 1.40 5.63
CA LEU A 15 -4.75 2.35 6.32
C LEU A 15 -3.31 2.40 5.80
N PRO A 16 -2.61 1.27 5.56
CA PRO A 16 -1.27 1.28 4.94
C PRO A 16 -1.22 2.08 3.63
N CYS A 17 -2.19 1.88 2.73
CA CYS A 17 -2.26 2.61 1.47
C CYS A 17 -2.50 4.09 1.67
N CYS A 18 -3.40 4.46 2.60
CA CYS A 18 -3.62 5.86 2.96
C CYS A 18 -2.36 6.51 3.54
N LEU A 19 -1.61 5.80 4.40
CA LEU A 19 -0.35 6.29 4.95
C LEU A 19 0.71 6.51 3.86
N PHE A 20 0.81 5.61 2.88
CA PHE A 20 1.67 5.83 1.71
C PHE A 20 1.25 7.06 0.93
N LEU A 21 -0.04 7.23 0.67
CA LEU A 21 -0.56 8.39 -0.07
C LEU A 21 -0.26 9.70 0.66
N VAL A 22 -0.54 9.77 1.96
CA VAL A 22 -0.28 10.96 2.78
C VAL A 22 1.22 11.27 2.83
N GLY A 23 2.08 10.26 3.03
CA GLY A 23 3.53 10.44 3.03
C GLY A 23 4.06 10.92 1.68
N ALA A 24 3.59 10.33 0.58
CA ALA A 24 4.00 10.70 -0.77
C ALA A 24 3.50 12.09 -1.16
N ALA A 25 2.26 12.43 -0.78
CA ALA A 25 1.69 13.76 -0.97
C ALA A 25 2.51 14.82 -0.22
N ARG A 26 2.85 14.55 1.05
CA ARG A 26 3.66 15.46 1.87
C ARG A 26 5.04 15.72 1.26
N LYS A 27 5.70 14.67 0.77
CA LYS A 27 6.99 14.77 0.06
C LYS A 27 6.87 15.57 -1.23
N THR A 28 5.88 15.25 -2.06
CA THR A 28 5.64 15.93 -3.35
C THR A 28 5.33 17.42 -3.14
N TRP A 29 4.57 17.75 -2.08
CA TRP A 29 4.28 19.13 -1.72
C TRP A 29 5.52 19.88 -1.22
N ALA A 30 6.37 19.23 -0.41
CA ALA A 30 7.59 19.85 0.09
C ALA A 30 8.56 20.16 -1.05
N ARG A 31 8.75 19.21 -1.96
CA ARG A 31 9.62 19.33 -3.14
C ARG A 31 9.06 18.49 -4.28
N PRO A 32 8.45 19.11 -5.30
CA PRO A 32 7.89 18.39 -6.44
C PRO A 32 9.02 17.86 -7.34
N ARG A 33 9.52 16.68 -7.01
CA ARG A 33 10.54 15.93 -7.77
C ARG A 33 9.90 14.80 -8.57
N ARG A 34 10.49 14.41 -9.70
CA ARG A 34 9.96 13.34 -10.58
C ARG A 34 9.80 12.02 -9.81
N ILE A 35 10.77 11.68 -8.96
CA ILE A 35 10.71 10.47 -8.13
C ILE A 35 9.59 10.54 -7.09
N SER A 36 9.41 11.70 -6.43
CA SER A 36 8.33 11.88 -5.43
C SER A 36 6.94 11.80 -6.07
N ARG A 37 6.80 12.35 -7.28
CA ARG A 37 5.58 12.28 -8.08
C ARG A 37 5.24 10.84 -8.47
N LEU A 38 6.25 10.05 -8.86
CA LEU A 38 6.06 8.62 -9.16
C LEU A 38 5.51 7.85 -7.94
N GLN A 39 6.03 8.14 -6.74
CA GLN A 39 5.52 7.54 -5.51
C GLN A 39 4.07 7.98 -5.23
N PHE A 40 3.76 9.26 -5.42
CA PHE A 40 2.42 9.79 -5.22
C PHE A 40 1.41 9.17 -6.20
N GLU A 41 1.74 9.12 -7.49
CA GLU A 41 0.91 8.50 -8.52
C GLU A 41 0.67 7.01 -8.23
N GLY A 42 1.72 6.27 -7.83
CA GLY A 42 1.59 4.86 -7.43
C GLY A 42 0.66 4.66 -6.23
N ALA A 43 0.82 5.47 -5.18
CA ALA A 43 -0.06 5.42 -4.01
C ALA A 43 -1.50 5.80 -4.34
N LEU A 44 -1.70 6.80 -5.21
CA LEU A 44 -3.02 7.26 -5.63
C LEU A 44 -3.75 6.18 -6.44
N ILE A 45 -3.07 5.51 -7.36
CA ILE A 45 -3.62 4.37 -8.12
C ILE A 45 -4.05 3.24 -7.17
N ALA A 46 -3.18 2.89 -6.20
CA ALA A 46 -3.49 1.82 -5.25
C ALA A 46 -4.70 2.16 -4.37
N VAL A 47 -4.75 3.38 -3.80
CA VAL A 47 -5.87 3.83 -2.95
C VAL A 47 -7.17 3.93 -3.73
N SER A 48 -7.14 4.55 -4.93
CA SER A 48 -8.34 4.70 -5.76
C SER A 48 -8.92 3.35 -6.19
N GLY A 49 -8.09 2.38 -6.56
CA GLY A 49 -8.52 1.02 -6.85
C GLY A 49 -9.20 0.36 -5.65
N MET A 50 -8.64 0.50 -4.46
CA MET A 50 -9.24 -0.03 -3.23
C MET A 50 -10.58 0.64 -2.90
N ILE A 51 -10.68 1.96 -2.99
CA ILE A 51 -11.93 2.70 -2.76
C ILE A 51 -12.99 2.30 -3.77
N ALA A 52 -12.64 2.23 -5.07
CA ALA A 52 -13.56 1.77 -6.09
C ALA A 52 -14.05 0.35 -5.80
N ARG A 53 -13.18 -0.53 -5.32
CA ARG A 53 -13.54 -1.89 -4.93
C ARG A 53 -14.51 -1.94 -3.76
N VAL A 54 -14.35 -1.08 -2.75
CA VAL A 54 -15.37 -0.90 -1.69
C VAL A 54 -16.69 -0.50 -2.33
N ILE A 55 -16.72 0.59 -3.10
CA ILE A 55 -17.96 1.12 -3.69
C ILE A 55 -18.70 0.06 -4.53
N VAL A 56 -17.97 -0.82 -5.23
CA VAL A 56 -18.58 -1.85 -6.07
C VAL A 56 -18.98 -3.10 -5.29
N PHE A 57 -18.11 -3.63 -4.41
CA PHE A 57 -18.28 -4.95 -3.80
C PHE A 57 -18.55 -4.94 -2.29
N ASP A 58 -18.83 -3.78 -1.71
CA ASP A 58 -19.18 -3.70 -0.29
C ASP A 58 -20.43 -4.53 0.01
N PRO A 59 -20.42 -5.45 1.00
CA PRO A 59 -21.60 -6.27 1.31
C PRO A 59 -22.81 -5.48 1.81
N MET A 60 -22.62 -4.26 2.33
CA MET A 60 -23.70 -3.43 2.89
C MET A 60 -24.27 -2.43 1.89
N PHE A 61 -23.44 -1.84 1.03
CA PHE A 61 -23.87 -0.77 0.11
C PHE A 61 -23.28 -0.87 -1.30
N GLY A 62 -22.59 -1.97 -1.61
CA GLY A 62 -21.98 -2.19 -2.92
C GLY A 62 -23.01 -2.32 -4.03
N ARG A 63 -22.62 -1.93 -5.25
CA ARG A 63 -23.47 -2.10 -6.44
C ARG A 63 -23.63 -3.56 -6.87
N ASP A 64 -22.62 -4.40 -6.63
CA ASP A 64 -22.62 -5.82 -6.98
C ASP A 64 -21.96 -6.65 -5.86
N PRO A 65 -22.60 -6.76 -4.69
CA PRO A 65 -22.00 -7.39 -3.51
C PRO A 65 -21.76 -8.89 -3.70
N LEU A 66 -22.60 -9.56 -4.49
CA LEU A 66 -22.53 -11.01 -4.76
C LEU A 66 -21.54 -11.37 -5.88
N ARG A 67 -21.09 -10.39 -6.68
CA ARG A 67 -20.08 -10.57 -7.74
C ARG A 67 -20.49 -11.55 -8.84
N GLU A 68 -21.78 -11.67 -9.10
CA GLU A 68 -22.31 -12.65 -10.06
C GLU A 68 -22.21 -12.16 -11.52
N THR A 69 -21.96 -10.86 -11.73
CA THR A 69 -21.97 -10.27 -13.06
C THR A 69 -20.62 -10.41 -13.79
N ALA A 70 -20.66 -10.41 -15.12
CA ALA A 70 -19.45 -10.32 -15.94
C ALA A 70 -18.63 -9.04 -15.64
N PHE A 71 -19.30 -7.96 -15.23
CA PHE A 71 -18.65 -6.73 -14.78
C PHE A 71 -17.77 -6.98 -13.55
N ALA A 72 -18.24 -7.73 -12.55
CA ALA A 72 -17.47 -8.05 -11.36
C ALA A 72 -16.16 -8.80 -11.67
N TYR A 73 -16.19 -9.70 -12.66
CA TYR A 73 -15.00 -10.42 -13.13
C TYR A 73 -13.94 -9.46 -13.70
N TRP A 74 -14.34 -8.65 -14.69
CA TRP A 74 -13.42 -7.72 -15.36
C TRP A 74 -12.92 -6.63 -14.43
N PHE A 75 -13.81 -6.08 -13.60
CA PHE A 75 -13.45 -5.10 -12.58
C PHE A 75 -12.45 -5.67 -11.59
N SER A 76 -12.67 -6.90 -11.07
CA SER A 76 -11.74 -7.53 -10.13
C SER A 76 -10.34 -7.74 -10.72
N ARG A 77 -10.26 -8.16 -11.99
CA ARG A 77 -8.99 -8.36 -12.70
C ARG A 77 -8.28 -7.03 -12.96
N GLY A 78 -9.01 -6.04 -13.49
CA GLY A 78 -8.48 -4.71 -13.80
C GLY A 78 -8.00 -3.99 -12.55
N GLU A 79 -8.80 -4.00 -11.49
CA GLU A 79 -8.44 -3.38 -10.21
C GLU A 79 -7.24 -4.07 -9.56
N ALA A 80 -7.14 -5.40 -9.60
CA ALA A 80 -5.97 -6.11 -9.07
C ALA A 80 -4.69 -5.76 -9.84
N GLY A 81 -4.78 -5.63 -11.18
CA GLY A 81 -3.67 -5.18 -12.02
C GLY A 81 -3.25 -3.74 -11.69
N LEU A 82 -4.21 -2.82 -11.62
CA LEU A 82 -3.95 -1.42 -11.24
C LEU A 82 -3.35 -1.30 -9.85
N PHE A 83 -3.86 -2.05 -8.87
CA PHE A 83 -3.31 -2.09 -7.53
C PHE A 83 -1.84 -2.55 -7.54
N ALA A 84 -1.53 -3.63 -8.25
CA ALA A 84 -0.16 -4.12 -8.40
C ALA A 84 0.76 -3.07 -9.05
N ILE A 85 0.30 -2.43 -10.13
CA ILE A 85 1.03 -1.33 -10.78
C ILE A 85 1.28 -0.20 -9.78
N GLY A 86 0.27 0.22 -9.02
CA GLY A 86 0.40 1.28 -8.01
C GLY A 86 1.47 0.96 -6.96
N ILE A 87 1.46 -0.26 -6.42
CA ILE A 87 2.47 -0.73 -5.46
C ILE A 87 3.86 -0.79 -6.10
N ILE A 88 3.99 -1.25 -7.35
CA ILE A 88 5.26 -1.30 -8.08
C ILE A 88 5.81 0.12 -8.31
N LEU A 89 4.98 1.05 -8.77
CA LEU A 89 5.40 2.45 -9.00
C LEU A 89 5.84 3.11 -7.70
N PHE A 90 5.10 2.90 -6.61
CA PHE A 90 5.48 3.38 -5.29
C PHE A 90 6.81 2.78 -4.83
N GLY A 91 6.94 1.45 -4.90
CA GLY A 91 8.14 0.73 -4.48
C GLY A 91 9.37 1.11 -5.33
N LEU A 92 9.21 1.24 -6.63
CA LEU A 92 10.25 1.68 -7.56
C LEU A 92 10.68 3.11 -7.24
N GLY A 93 9.73 4.03 -7.05
CA GLY A 93 10.03 5.39 -6.64
C GLY A 93 10.78 5.43 -5.31
N PHE A 94 10.39 4.61 -4.34
CA PHE A 94 11.07 4.52 -3.04
C PHE A 94 12.49 3.94 -3.18
N PHE A 95 12.67 2.91 -4.00
CA PHE A 95 13.97 2.30 -4.25
C PHE A 95 14.92 3.26 -4.99
N LEU A 96 14.43 3.96 -6.01
CA LEU A 96 15.20 4.94 -6.77
C LEU A 96 15.61 6.15 -5.91
N GLU A 97 14.73 6.58 -5.00
CA GLU A 97 15.04 7.62 -4.01
C GLU A 97 16.23 7.22 -3.11
N ARG A 98 16.42 5.93 -2.87
CA ARG A 98 17.36 5.40 -1.86
C ARG A 98 18.43 4.46 -2.43
N ARG A 99 18.66 4.47 -3.75
CA ARG A 99 19.67 3.61 -4.40
C ARG A 99 21.06 3.87 -3.77
N PRO A 100 21.81 2.83 -3.36
CA PRO A 100 23.20 3.01 -2.90
C PRO A 100 24.05 3.64 -4.00
N ARG A 101 24.73 4.74 -3.70
CA ARG A 101 25.70 5.40 -4.59
C ARG A 101 26.98 5.72 -3.80
N PRO A 102 28.15 5.79 -4.45
CA PRO A 102 29.37 6.28 -3.81
C PRO A 102 29.14 7.69 -3.25
N GLY A 103 29.52 7.95 -2.00
CA GLY A 103 29.37 9.26 -1.35
C GLY A 103 28.02 9.50 -0.64
N LEU A 104 27.03 8.61 -0.79
CA LEU A 104 25.75 8.69 -0.09
C LEU A 104 25.74 7.80 1.16
N SER A 105 25.14 8.29 2.25
CA SER A 105 24.97 7.47 3.45
C SER A 105 24.11 6.24 3.11
N PRO A 106 24.52 5.03 3.54
CA PRO A 106 23.76 3.82 3.29
C PRO A 106 22.36 3.89 3.90
N TRP A 107 21.48 2.96 3.50
CA TRP A 107 20.13 2.86 4.05
C TRP A 107 20.17 2.96 5.58
N PRO A 108 19.40 3.89 6.19
CA PRO A 108 19.28 3.93 7.63
C PRO A 108 18.84 2.53 8.08
N ARG A 109 19.61 1.90 8.98
CA ARG A 109 19.35 0.53 9.46
C ARG A 109 17.89 0.30 9.89
N ARG A 110 17.19 1.37 10.29
CA ARG A 110 15.76 1.38 10.62
C ARG A 110 14.85 0.99 9.46
N TYR A 111 15.12 1.42 8.21
CA TYR A 111 14.32 1.04 7.04
C TYR A 111 14.56 -0.40 6.62
N ALA A 112 15.82 -0.84 6.63
CA ALA A 112 16.15 -2.24 6.35
C ALA A 112 15.51 -3.17 7.39
N ARG A 113 15.55 -2.80 8.67
CA ARG A 113 14.86 -3.52 9.75
C ARG A 113 13.34 -3.47 9.62
N ALA A 114 12.76 -2.33 9.25
CA ALA A 114 11.32 -2.22 9.06
C ALA A 114 10.84 -3.04 7.85
N ALA A 115 11.58 -3.05 6.74
CA ALA A 115 11.30 -3.89 5.59
C ALA A 115 11.41 -5.39 5.95
N TRP A 116 12.43 -5.77 6.72
CA TRP A 116 12.57 -7.13 7.27
C TRP A 116 11.44 -7.50 8.23
N LEU A 117 11.04 -6.59 9.12
CA LEU A 117 9.91 -6.79 10.02
C LEU A 117 8.60 -6.92 9.25
N CYS A 118 8.40 -6.14 8.18
CA CYS A 118 7.25 -6.28 7.29
C CYS A 118 7.25 -7.65 6.62
N ALA A 119 8.40 -8.10 6.09
CA ALA A 119 8.54 -9.42 5.50
C ALA A 119 8.30 -10.57 6.51
N LEU A 120 8.77 -10.43 7.75
CA LEU A 120 8.54 -11.39 8.83
C LEU A 120 7.09 -11.40 9.31
N LEU A 121 6.43 -10.24 9.37
CA LEU A 121 5.02 -10.10 9.74
C LEU A 121 4.08 -10.55 8.61
N CYS A 122 4.50 -10.52 7.34
CA CYS A 122 3.75 -11.10 6.21
C CYS A 122 3.35 -12.54 6.48
N ILE A 123 4.28 -13.36 7.00
CA ILE A 123 4.13 -14.81 7.05
C ILE A 123 3.05 -15.28 8.04
N PRO A 124 3.06 -14.89 9.33
CA PRO A 124 2.04 -15.33 10.28
C PRO A 124 0.70 -14.62 10.06
N VAL A 125 0.69 -13.36 9.62
CA VAL A 125 -0.56 -12.64 9.32
C VAL A 125 -1.22 -13.25 8.09
N ALA A 126 -0.49 -13.48 7.00
CA ALA A 126 -1.04 -14.18 5.84
C ALA A 126 -1.54 -15.59 6.20
N GLY A 127 -0.80 -16.35 7.02
CA GLY A 127 -1.22 -17.68 7.49
C GLY A 127 -2.52 -17.66 8.30
N LEU A 128 -2.64 -16.74 9.27
CA LEU A 128 -3.83 -16.61 10.12
C LEU A 128 -5.06 -16.15 9.32
N PHE A 129 -4.85 -15.25 8.36
CA PHE A 129 -5.91 -14.74 7.48
C PHE A 129 -6.37 -15.78 6.45
N VAL A 130 -5.46 -16.58 5.86
CA VAL A 130 -5.82 -17.70 4.98
C VAL A 130 -6.61 -18.78 5.73
N TYR A 131 -6.21 -19.10 6.97
CA TYR A 131 -6.94 -20.06 7.80
C TYR A 131 -8.37 -19.59 8.12
N LYS A 132 -8.56 -18.31 8.43
CA LYS A 132 -9.88 -17.71 8.69
C LYS A 132 -10.71 -17.44 7.43
N ALA A 133 -10.07 -17.24 6.27
CA ALA A 133 -10.70 -16.99 4.97
C ALA A 133 -11.67 -18.10 4.56
N ALA A 134 -11.40 -19.35 4.94
CA ALA A 134 -12.27 -20.49 4.64
C ALA A 134 -13.63 -20.45 5.37
N SER A 135 -13.82 -19.53 6.32
CA SER A 135 -14.97 -19.52 7.24
C SER A 135 -15.85 -18.26 7.19
N ILE A 136 -15.43 -17.23 6.45
CA ILE A 136 -16.15 -15.94 6.44
C ILE A 136 -16.38 -15.57 4.97
N GLY A 137 -17.64 -15.38 4.59
CA GLY A 137 -18.11 -15.21 3.20
C GLY A 137 -17.56 -13.99 2.45
N ASP A 138 -18.31 -13.48 1.48
CA ASP A 138 -17.79 -12.48 0.54
C ASP A 138 -17.37 -11.16 1.21
N MET A 139 -16.08 -10.81 1.03
CA MET A 139 -15.46 -9.59 1.54
C MET A 139 -15.03 -8.67 0.41
N PRO A 140 -14.96 -7.34 0.62
CA PRO A 140 -14.67 -6.38 -0.45
C PRO A 140 -13.33 -6.63 -1.14
N TRP A 141 -12.31 -7.16 -0.46
CA TRP A 141 -11.11 -7.73 -1.08
C TRP A 141 -10.69 -9.06 -0.48
N SER A 142 -9.83 -9.78 -1.20
CA SER A 142 -9.32 -11.07 -0.75
C SER A 142 -8.51 -10.93 0.54
N MET A 143 -8.59 -11.95 1.38
CA MET A 143 -7.82 -12.02 2.64
C MET A 143 -6.32 -11.97 2.40
N ALA A 144 -5.84 -12.54 1.28
CA ALA A 144 -4.45 -12.44 0.86
C ALA A 144 -4.01 -10.98 0.69
N ARG A 145 -4.86 -10.15 0.08
CA ARG A 145 -4.60 -8.72 -0.07
C ARG A 145 -4.64 -8.00 1.29
N ALA A 146 -5.61 -8.30 2.14
CA ALA A 146 -5.67 -7.71 3.48
C ALA A 146 -4.39 -8.04 4.29
N GLY A 147 -3.95 -9.30 4.27
CA GLY A 147 -2.72 -9.74 4.93
C GLY A 147 -1.46 -9.06 4.36
N PHE A 148 -1.36 -8.94 3.03
CA PHE A 148 -0.29 -8.19 2.37
C PHE A 148 -0.27 -6.71 2.79
N LEU A 149 -1.43 -6.07 2.90
CA LEU A 149 -1.48 -4.66 3.32
C LEU A 149 -1.11 -4.50 4.78
N TRP A 150 -1.60 -5.38 5.65
CA TRP A 150 -1.25 -5.38 7.07
C TRP A 150 0.24 -5.57 7.31
N SER A 151 0.90 -6.40 6.52
CA SER A 151 2.35 -6.58 6.63
C SER A 151 3.13 -5.34 6.21
N LEU A 152 2.59 -4.52 5.30
CA LEU A 152 3.16 -3.24 4.92
C LEU A 152 2.94 -2.12 5.94
N PHE A 153 2.08 -2.32 6.95
CA PHE A 153 1.64 -1.26 7.87
C PHE A 153 2.80 -0.60 8.61
N ALA A 154 3.74 -1.39 9.17
CA ALA A 154 4.90 -0.84 9.89
C ALA A 154 5.81 -0.01 8.98
N PHE A 155 6.01 -0.45 7.73
CA PHE A 155 6.75 0.31 6.73
C PHE A 155 6.02 1.58 6.32
N ALA A 156 4.69 1.52 6.13
CA ALA A 156 3.86 2.68 5.79
C ALA A 156 3.89 3.75 6.89
N LEU A 157 3.81 3.34 8.17
CA LEU A 157 3.95 4.25 9.31
C LEU A 157 5.32 4.93 9.33
N LEU A 158 6.40 4.16 9.18
CA LEU A 158 7.75 4.71 9.17
C LEU A 158 7.97 5.67 8.00
N TYR A 159 7.52 5.29 6.80
CA TYR A 159 7.60 6.11 5.60
C TYR A 159 6.86 7.43 5.79
N CYS A 160 5.61 7.38 6.27
CA CYS A 160 4.78 8.56 6.51
C CYS A 160 5.43 9.47 7.58
N TYR A 161 5.83 8.91 8.73
CA TYR A 161 6.53 9.65 9.78
C TYR A 161 7.75 10.42 9.27
N MET A 162 8.54 9.78 8.42
CA MET A 162 9.76 10.38 7.87
C MET A 162 9.44 11.47 6.84
N ALA A 163 8.40 11.29 6.02
CA ALA A 163 7.91 12.33 5.12
C ALA A 163 7.52 13.62 5.86
N PHE A 164 7.02 13.52 7.10
CA PHE A 164 6.72 14.69 7.93
C PHE A 164 7.94 15.23 8.68
N ARG A 165 8.77 14.36 9.27
CA ARG A 165 9.88 14.80 10.13
C ARG A 165 11.08 15.32 9.34
N ARG A 166 11.34 14.75 8.16
CA ARG A 166 12.49 15.09 7.31
C ARG A 166 12.09 15.07 5.83
N PRO A 167 11.24 16.02 5.40
CA PRO A 167 10.78 16.08 4.01
C PRO A 167 11.94 16.25 3.02
N ASP A 168 13.05 16.86 3.46
CA ASP A 168 14.23 17.15 2.65
C ASP A 168 15.29 16.03 2.63
N GLU A 169 15.19 14.98 3.45
CA GLU A 169 16.24 13.94 3.47
C GLU A 169 16.48 13.16 2.17
N PRO A 170 15.55 13.07 1.19
CA PRO A 170 15.84 12.46 -0.11
C PRO A 170 16.44 13.49 -1.07
N LEU A 171 17.58 14.06 -0.70
CA LEU A 171 18.03 15.29 -1.31
C LEU A 171 18.89 15.13 -2.57
N HIS A 172 19.39 13.95 -2.95
CA HIS A 172 20.51 13.89 -3.91
C HIS A 172 20.31 13.06 -5.19
N ALA A 173 19.09 12.62 -5.51
CA ALA A 173 18.89 11.77 -6.70
C ALA A 173 18.76 12.56 -8.03
N GLU A 174 18.33 13.83 -7.97
CA GLU A 174 18.00 14.63 -9.17
C GLU A 174 19.01 15.75 -9.47
N ASP A 175 19.84 16.16 -8.52
CA ASP A 175 20.81 17.25 -8.74
C ASP A 175 21.98 16.83 -9.66
N GLU A 176 22.09 15.55 -10.04
CA GLU A 176 23.09 15.01 -10.99
C GLU A 176 22.50 14.64 -12.37
N LEU A 177 21.18 14.79 -12.57
CA LEU A 177 20.49 14.42 -13.83
C LEU A 177 20.21 15.63 -14.74
N ILE A 178 20.79 16.79 -14.42
CA ILE A 178 20.76 18.01 -15.23
C ILE A 178 22.19 18.38 -15.60
#